data_AF-A0A1I0K067-F1
#
_entry.id   AF-A0A1I0K067-F1
#
_cell.length_a   1.000
_cell.length_b   1.000
_cell.length_c   1.000
_cell.angle_alpha   90.00
_cell.angle_beta   90.00
_cell.angle_gamma   90.00
#
_symmetry.space_group_name_H-M   'P 1'
#
loop_
_entity.id
_entity.type
_entity.pdbx_description
1 polymer ?
#
loop_
_entity_poly.entity_id
_entity_poly.type
_entity_poly.pdbx_seq_one_letter_code
_entity_poly.pdbx_strand_id
1 'polypeptide(L)'
;MMIKSCYILLVLSLLSISAFSQVFMPDMSVEQFDLIDANELLNSSNSIIEQIGNQNTMVVIQQQEGVLSNVIISKQYNAENDAYINQVGSGHASVLVQKGSGNEANLWSDGEMTVSKAWQQGDDNTIYSFIRNEALIPKVAALIQVGNRNNIELALTGNGFVSEGWPKAAFIEQKGNDLEVIAKLDSYDSPVLVRQQSGTSGEGMRVNISNSDFYFPMK
;
A
#
# COMPACT_ATOMS: atom_id res chain seq x y z
N MET A 1 11.87 -8.33 -40.61
CA MET A 1 12.73 -8.30 -39.41
C MET A 1 12.56 -6.96 -38.72
N MET A 2 11.78 -6.87 -37.64
CA MET A 2 11.75 -5.70 -36.75
C MET A 2 11.09 -6.09 -35.41
N ILE A 3 11.85 -6.74 -34.54
CA ILE A 3 11.47 -6.89 -33.12
C ILE A 3 11.93 -5.61 -32.42
N LYS A 4 11.02 -4.64 -32.30
CA LYS A 4 11.22 -3.38 -31.55
C LYS A 4 9.95 -2.97 -30.79
N SER A 5 9.42 -3.88 -29.97
CA SER A 5 8.39 -3.61 -28.96
C SER A 5 8.54 -4.59 -27.80
N CYS A 6 9.22 -4.19 -26.71
CA CYS A 6 9.11 -4.83 -25.39
C CYS A 6 9.82 -4.06 -24.26
N TYR A 7 10.88 -3.29 -24.57
CA TYR A 7 11.70 -2.65 -23.53
C TYR A 7 11.10 -1.40 -22.85
N ILE A 8 9.92 -0.92 -23.26
CA ILE A 8 9.32 0.30 -22.69
C ILE A 8 8.38 -0.01 -21.51
N LEU A 9 7.72 -1.18 -21.47
CA LEU A 9 6.85 -1.54 -20.32
C LEU A 9 7.63 -1.95 -19.07
N LEU A 10 8.78 -2.61 -19.22
CA LEU A 10 9.57 -3.12 -18.09
C LEU A 10 10.13 -2.01 -17.18
N VAL A 11 10.27 -0.79 -17.72
CA VAL A 11 10.86 0.35 -17.01
C VAL A 11 9.81 1.09 -16.17
N LEU A 12 8.51 0.94 -16.46
CA LEU A 12 7.44 1.66 -15.75
C LEU A 12 7.19 1.18 -14.32
N SER A 13 7.36 -0.12 -14.02
CA SER A 13 7.29 -0.64 -12.64
C SER A 13 8.51 -0.22 -11.80
N LEU A 14 9.71 -0.24 -12.38
CA LEU A 14 10.93 0.23 -11.72
C LEU A 14 10.91 1.76 -11.52
N LEU A 15 10.42 2.54 -12.50
CA LEU A 15 10.19 3.98 -12.36
C LEU A 15 9.14 4.27 -11.29
N SER A 16 8.04 3.51 -11.21
CA SER A 16 7.01 3.77 -10.19
C SER A 16 7.51 3.50 -8.75
N ILE A 17 8.52 2.65 -8.57
CA ILE A 17 9.14 2.43 -7.25
C ILE A 17 10.25 3.46 -6.97
N SER A 18 11.14 3.71 -7.94
CA SER A 18 12.33 4.57 -7.76
C SER A 18 12.06 6.07 -7.91
N ALA A 19 11.25 6.48 -8.89
CA ALA A 19 10.88 7.90 -9.05
C ALA A 19 9.91 8.34 -7.95
N PHE A 20 9.02 7.47 -7.46
CA PHE A 20 8.14 7.79 -6.33
C PHE A 20 8.91 7.93 -5.01
N SER A 21 10.02 7.19 -4.84
CA SER A 21 10.98 7.39 -3.74
C SER A 21 11.62 8.80 -3.79
N GLN A 22 12.04 9.26 -4.97
CA GLN A 22 12.74 10.54 -5.11
C GLN A 22 11.82 11.78 -5.19
N VAL A 23 10.58 11.67 -5.69
CA VAL A 23 9.74 12.84 -6.00
C VAL A 23 8.90 13.32 -4.79
N PHE A 24 8.67 12.48 -3.77
CA PHE A 24 7.76 12.82 -2.66
C PHE A 24 8.35 12.65 -1.23
N MET A 25 9.64 12.32 -1.11
CA MET A 25 10.32 12.11 0.20
C MET A 25 11.53 13.05 0.42
N PRO A 26 11.37 14.39 0.44
CA PRO A 26 12.49 15.30 0.61
C PRO A 26 13.07 15.38 2.04
N ASP A 27 12.42 14.78 3.04
CA ASP A 27 12.85 14.86 4.46
C ASP A 27 12.42 13.65 5.31
N MET A 28 12.59 12.43 4.78
CA MET A 28 12.47 11.20 5.59
C MET A 28 13.85 10.56 5.69
N SER A 29 14.29 10.21 6.90
CA SER A 29 15.53 9.44 7.10
C SER A 29 15.32 7.98 6.67
N VAL A 30 15.44 7.72 5.36
CA VAL A 30 15.25 6.39 4.74
C VAL A 30 16.45 5.47 5.02
N GLU A 31 16.70 5.19 6.29
CA GLU A 31 17.55 4.06 6.74
C GLU A 31 16.71 2.83 7.10
N GLN A 32 15.37 2.91 7.00
CA GLN A 32 14.44 1.87 7.46
C GLN A 32 13.55 1.28 6.35
N PHE A 33 13.94 1.46 5.09
CA PHE A 33 13.47 0.63 3.98
C PHE A 33 14.68 -0.07 3.36
N ASP A 34 15.08 -1.21 3.95
CA ASP A 34 15.93 -2.19 3.26
C ASP A 34 15.12 -2.79 2.11
N LEU A 35 15.13 -2.09 0.98
CA LEU A 35 14.49 -2.52 -0.25
C LEU A 35 15.25 -3.75 -0.77
N ILE A 36 14.56 -4.90 -0.74
CA ILE A 36 15.00 -6.13 -1.43
C ILE A 36 15.36 -5.77 -2.89
N ASP A 37 16.46 -6.34 -3.39
CA ASP A 37 16.99 -6.04 -4.72
C ASP A 37 15.90 -6.24 -5.78
N ALA A 38 15.54 -5.15 -6.46
CA ALA A 38 14.45 -5.12 -7.43
C ALA A 38 14.66 -6.06 -8.63
N ASN A 39 15.88 -6.58 -8.82
CA ASN A 39 16.18 -7.56 -9.86
C ASN A 39 15.62 -8.97 -9.58
N GLU A 40 15.37 -9.36 -8.32
CA GLU A 40 14.84 -10.70 -8.00
C GLU A 40 13.34 -10.85 -8.34
N LEU A 41 12.65 -9.76 -8.69
CA LEU A 41 11.19 -9.70 -8.83
C LEU A 41 10.66 -9.97 -10.25
N LEU A 42 11.53 -10.19 -11.25
CA LEU A 42 11.19 -9.85 -12.64
C LEU A 42 10.65 -10.97 -13.57
N ASN A 43 10.39 -12.21 -13.12
CA ASN A 43 9.96 -13.29 -14.03
C ASN A 43 8.85 -14.25 -13.54
N SER A 44 8.25 -14.03 -12.36
CA SER A 44 7.13 -14.86 -11.88
C SER A 44 6.28 -14.11 -10.87
N SER A 45 5.02 -14.53 -10.72
CA SER A 45 4.25 -14.16 -9.52
C SER A 45 4.95 -14.73 -8.29
N ASN A 46 5.38 -13.85 -7.39
CA ASN A 46 6.31 -14.18 -6.31
C ASN A 46 5.71 -13.78 -4.96
N SER A 47 5.94 -14.63 -3.95
CA SER A 47 5.60 -14.35 -2.55
C SER A 47 6.80 -14.67 -1.65
N ILE A 48 7.30 -13.67 -0.93
CA ILE A 48 8.36 -13.80 0.06
C ILE A 48 7.75 -13.56 1.45
N ILE A 49 7.92 -14.52 2.36
CA ILE A 49 7.38 -14.46 3.73
C ILE A 49 8.53 -14.71 4.71
N GLU A 50 8.72 -13.81 5.66
CA GLU A 50 9.70 -13.91 6.74
C GLU A 50 8.98 -13.73 8.09
N GLN A 51 9.12 -14.69 9.00
CA GLN A 51 8.54 -14.62 10.35
C GLN A 51 9.63 -14.93 11.37
N ILE A 52 9.88 -14.00 12.30
CA ILE A 52 10.92 -14.13 13.34
C ILE A 52 10.32 -13.81 14.70
N GLY A 53 10.25 -14.84 15.55
CA GLY A 53 9.66 -14.80 16.89
C GLY A 53 8.52 -15.82 17.01
N ASN A 54 7.50 -15.52 17.82
CA ASN A 54 6.53 -16.52 18.30
C ASN A 54 5.09 -16.17 17.88
N GLN A 55 4.29 -17.16 17.48
CA GLN A 55 2.85 -17.02 17.22
C GLN A 55 2.46 -15.98 16.14
N ASN A 56 3.38 -15.59 15.25
CA ASN A 56 3.03 -14.77 14.10
C ASN A 56 2.28 -15.63 13.05
N THR A 57 1.23 -15.08 12.43
CA THR A 57 0.41 -15.74 11.41
C THR A 57 0.44 -14.96 10.11
N MET A 58 0.52 -15.66 8.97
CA MET A 58 0.55 -15.08 7.64
C MET A 58 -0.26 -15.93 6.66
N VAL A 59 -1.19 -15.31 5.93
CA VAL A 59 -1.96 -15.94 4.85
C VAL A 59 -1.78 -15.14 3.56
N VAL A 60 -1.45 -15.84 2.47
CA VAL A 60 -1.27 -15.26 1.13
C VAL A 60 -2.18 -15.96 0.13
N ILE A 61 -2.91 -15.18 -0.65
CA ILE A 61 -3.68 -15.60 -1.82
C ILE A 61 -3.27 -14.74 -3.01
N GLN A 62 -2.97 -15.38 -4.15
CA GLN A 62 -2.52 -14.69 -5.35
C GLN A 62 -3.10 -15.38 -6.59
N GLN A 63 -3.93 -14.65 -7.33
CA GLN A 63 -4.62 -15.09 -8.54
C GLN A 63 -4.23 -14.15 -9.68
N GLN A 64 -3.27 -14.57 -10.50
CA GLN A 64 -2.82 -13.80 -11.66
C GLN A 64 -3.72 -14.07 -12.87
N GLU A 65 -4.38 -13.04 -13.39
CA GLU A 65 -5.30 -13.15 -14.55
C GLU A 65 -4.76 -12.48 -15.83
N GLY A 66 -3.71 -11.66 -15.70
CA GLY A 66 -3.09 -10.92 -16.81
C GLY A 66 -1.58 -11.17 -16.96
N VAL A 67 -0.93 -10.39 -17.82
CA VAL A 67 0.46 -10.64 -18.28
C VAL A 67 1.51 -10.12 -17.29
N LEU A 68 1.18 -9.11 -16.47
CA LEU A 68 2.11 -8.56 -15.49
C LEU A 68 2.09 -9.41 -14.21
N SER A 69 3.29 -9.77 -13.72
CA SER A 69 3.44 -10.59 -12.51
C SER A 69 2.95 -9.85 -11.26
N ASN A 70 2.41 -10.61 -10.31
CA ASN A 70 1.98 -10.12 -9.01
C ASN A 70 3.08 -10.40 -7.96
N VAL A 71 3.33 -9.46 -7.05
CA VAL A 71 4.43 -9.55 -6.06
C VAL A 71 3.91 -9.35 -4.66
N ILE A 72 4.31 -10.23 -3.74
CA ILE A 72 4.00 -10.17 -2.32
C ILE A 72 5.30 -10.29 -1.51
N ILE A 73 5.49 -9.39 -0.55
CA ILE A 73 6.58 -9.42 0.43
C ILE A 73 5.94 -9.17 1.80
N SER A 74 6.10 -10.09 2.74
CA SER A 74 5.63 -9.92 4.12
C SER A 74 6.73 -10.28 5.11
N LYS A 75 6.95 -9.41 6.11
CA LYS A 75 7.92 -9.63 7.19
C LYS A 75 7.29 -9.36 8.56
N GLN A 76 7.38 -10.31 9.47
CA GLN A 76 6.82 -10.21 10.83
C GLN A 76 7.91 -10.46 11.87
N TYR A 77 8.07 -9.53 12.81
CA TYR A 77 9.08 -9.56 13.86
C TYR A 77 8.45 -9.45 15.25
N ASN A 78 8.97 -10.25 16.17
CA ASN A 78 8.51 -10.46 17.55
C ASN A 78 7.28 -11.39 17.63
N ALA A 79 6.17 -10.98 18.25
CA ALA A 79 5.14 -11.92 18.70
C ALA A 79 3.73 -11.57 18.23
N GLU A 80 2.91 -12.59 17.99
CA GLU A 80 1.45 -12.47 17.87
C GLU A 80 0.99 -11.46 16.79
N ASN A 81 1.79 -11.23 15.75
CA ASN A 81 1.38 -10.42 14.60
C ASN A 81 0.57 -11.29 13.62
N ASP A 82 -0.57 -10.78 13.14
CA ASP A 82 -1.42 -11.45 12.14
C ASP A 82 -1.44 -10.66 10.82
N ALA A 83 -1.52 -11.38 9.71
CA ALA A 83 -1.42 -10.80 8.38
C ALA A 83 -2.11 -11.63 7.29
N TYR A 84 -2.84 -10.92 6.43
CA TYR A 84 -3.52 -11.48 5.26
C TYR A 84 -3.24 -10.62 4.03
N ILE A 85 -2.81 -11.23 2.93
CA ILE A 85 -2.62 -10.54 1.64
C ILE A 85 -3.35 -11.30 0.53
N ASN A 86 -4.22 -10.61 -0.20
CA ASN A 86 -4.92 -11.11 -1.38
C ASN A 86 -4.66 -10.22 -2.61
N GLN A 87 -4.35 -10.83 -3.75
CA GLN A 87 -4.15 -10.16 -5.03
C GLN A 87 -4.89 -10.90 -6.14
N VAL A 88 -5.85 -10.25 -6.79
CA VAL A 88 -6.65 -10.81 -7.90
C VAL A 88 -6.56 -9.88 -9.11
N GLY A 89 -5.90 -10.32 -10.18
CA GLY A 89 -5.65 -9.50 -11.36
C GLY A 89 -4.20 -9.51 -11.81
N SER A 90 -3.61 -8.37 -12.17
CA SER A 90 -2.31 -8.31 -12.85
C SER A 90 -1.48 -7.07 -12.48
N GLY A 91 -0.17 -7.25 -12.32
CA GLY A 91 0.79 -6.19 -11.99
C GLY A 91 0.70 -5.66 -10.56
N HIS A 92 0.15 -6.41 -9.62
CA HIS A 92 0.02 -6.01 -8.21
C HIS A 92 1.34 -6.10 -7.44
N ALA A 93 1.57 -5.21 -6.48
CA ALA A 93 2.68 -5.29 -5.53
C ALA A 93 2.22 -4.99 -4.09
N SER A 94 2.31 -5.98 -3.20
CA SER A 94 1.97 -5.85 -1.79
C SER A 94 3.22 -6.03 -0.93
N VAL A 95 3.52 -5.06 -0.07
CA VAL A 95 4.64 -5.11 0.88
C VAL A 95 4.11 -4.85 2.28
N LEU A 96 4.36 -5.76 3.22
CA LEU A 96 3.99 -5.65 4.63
C LEU A 96 5.22 -5.85 5.52
N VAL A 97 5.38 -5.00 6.53
CA VAL A 97 6.32 -5.20 7.64
C VAL A 97 5.63 -4.92 8.97
N GLN A 98 5.71 -5.86 9.90
CA GLN A 98 5.18 -5.75 11.27
C GLN A 98 6.30 -5.98 12.28
N LYS A 99 6.45 -5.09 13.25
CA LYS A 99 7.51 -5.12 14.26
C LYS A 99 7.00 -4.69 15.64
N GLY A 100 6.60 -5.67 16.44
CA GLY A 100 6.06 -5.47 17.79
C GLY A 100 5.18 -6.64 18.19
N SER A 101 4.28 -6.43 19.14
CA SER A 101 3.31 -7.43 19.58
C SER A 101 1.91 -7.13 19.05
N GLY A 102 1.15 -8.15 18.64
CA GLY A 102 -0.30 -8.00 18.43
C GLY A 102 -0.73 -7.14 17.23
N ASN A 103 0.14 -6.86 16.26
CA ASN A 103 -0.25 -6.06 15.09
C ASN A 103 -1.03 -6.90 14.07
N GLU A 104 -2.09 -6.33 13.49
CA GLU A 104 -2.91 -6.95 12.44
C GLU A 104 -2.81 -6.16 11.12
N ALA A 105 -2.65 -6.85 9.98
CA ALA A 105 -2.66 -6.22 8.67
C ALA A 105 -3.33 -7.05 7.56
N ASN A 106 -4.34 -6.48 6.90
CA ASN A 106 -5.09 -7.11 5.81
C ASN A 106 -4.99 -6.27 4.53
N LEU A 107 -4.31 -6.76 3.48
CA LEU A 107 -4.10 -6.03 2.21
C LEU A 107 -4.76 -6.77 1.03
N TRP A 108 -5.71 -6.12 0.36
CA TRP A 108 -6.41 -6.64 -0.81
C TRP A 108 -6.13 -5.79 -2.05
N SER A 109 -5.83 -6.43 -3.18
CA SER A 109 -5.73 -5.81 -4.50
C SER A 109 -6.59 -6.52 -5.55
N ASP A 110 -7.22 -5.73 -6.42
CA ASP A 110 -8.23 -6.17 -7.40
C ASP A 110 -8.06 -5.37 -8.72
N GLY A 111 -7.95 -6.05 -9.86
CA GLY A 111 -7.82 -5.44 -11.19
C GLY A 111 -6.37 -5.27 -11.67
N GLU A 112 -5.97 -4.07 -12.09
CA GLU A 112 -4.66 -3.83 -12.73
C GLU A 112 -3.74 -2.90 -11.94
N MET A 113 -2.45 -3.22 -11.85
CA MET A 113 -1.36 -2.32 -11.43
C MET A 113 -1.61 -1.56 -10.11
N THR A 114 -1.88 -2.29 -9.03
CA THR A 114 -1.99 -1.72 -7.68
C THR A 114 -0.70 -1.92 -6.87
N VAL A 115 -0.43 -1.00 -5.95
CA VAL A 115 0.69 -1.10 -4.99
C VAL A 115 0.17 -0.82 -3.59
N SER A 116 0.31 -1.75 -2.66
CA SER A 116 -0.05 -1.55 -1.25
C SER A 116 1.17 -1.80 -0.37
N LYS A 117 1.65 -0.76 0.31
CA LYS A 117 2.75 -0.83 1.29
C LYS A 117 2.19 -0.60 2.69
N ALA A 118 2.54 -1.44 3.65
CA ALA A 118 2.11 -1.34 5.03
C ALA A 118 3.31 -1.55 5.97
N TRP A 119 3.45 -0.70 6.98
CA TRP A 119 4.49 -0.76 8.01
C TRP A 119 3.88 -0.53 9.39
N GLN A 120 4.08 -1.45 10.32
CA GLN A 120 3.62 -1.33 11.71
C GLN A 120 4.80 -1.52 12.66
N GLN A 121 5.06 -0.56 13.54
CA GLN A 121 6.09 -0.62 14.56
C GLN A 121 5.55 -0.17 15.92
N GLY A 122 5.63 -1.05 16.91
CA GLY A 122 4.94 -0.91 18.20
C GLY A 122 3.83 -1.95 18.32
N ASP A 123 2.93 -1.77 19.27
CA ASP A 123 2.05 -2.84 19.73
C ASP A 123 0.55 -2.58 19.44
N ASP A 124 -0.22 -3.65 19.18
CA ASP A 124 -1.66 -3.63 18.97
C ASP A 124 -2.15 -2.71 17.81
N ASN A 125 -1.34 -2.49 16.77
CA ASN A 125 -1.75 -1.66 15.63
C ASN A 125 -2.51 -2.46 14.57
N THR A 126 -3.41 -1.81 13.83
CA THR A 126 -4.30 -2.43 12.83
C THR A 126 -4.25 -1.70 11.50
N ILE A 127 -4.11 -2.43 10.39
CA ILE A 127 -4.20 -1.92 9.00
C ILE A 127 -5.17 -2.77 8.18
N TYR A 128 -6.14 -2.14 7.51
CA TYR A 128 -6.92 -2.74 6.43
C TYR A 128 -6.74 -1.94 5.14
N SER A 129 -6.47 -2.57 4.00
CA SER A 129 -6.27 -1.91 2.70
C SER A 129 -7.02 -2.66 1.61
N PHE A 130 -7.76 -1.96 0.76
CA PHE A 130 -8.40 -2.54 -0.43
C PHE A 130 -8.22 -1.61 -1.63
N ILE A 131 -7.54 -2.06 -2.68
CA ILE A 131 -7.35 -1.26 -3.89
C ILE A 131 -8.00 -2.00 -5.06
N ARG A 132 -9.05 -1.41 -5.66
CA ARG A 132 -9.53 -1.80 -6.98
C ARG A 132 -9.05 -0.80 -8.02
N ASN A 133 -8.56 -1.28 -9.16
CA ASN A 133 -8.20 -0.43 -10.27
C ASN A 133 -8.60 -1.04 -11.62
N GLU A 134 -9.50 -0.34 -12.33
CA GLU A 134 -9.99 -0.72 -13.67
C GLU A 134 -9.30 0.10 -14.78
N ALA A 135 -8.32 0.95 -14.42
CA ALA A 135 -7.62 1.86 -15.33
C ALA A 135 -6.16 1.45 -15.58
N LEU A 136 -5.61 1.89 -16.72
CA LEU A 136 -4.22 1.62 -17.12
C LEU A 136 -3.16 2.48 -16.38
N ILE A 137 -3.55 3.24 -15.35
CA ILE A 137 -2.66 4.06 -14.54
C ILE A 137 -2.56 3.41 -13.14
N PRO A 138 -1.35 3.20 -12.58
CA PRO A 138 -1.21 2.53 -11.29
C PRO A 138 -1.87 3.27 -10.13
N LYS A 139 -2.36 2.50 -9.15
CA LYS A 139 -2.85 3.00 -7.86
C LYS A 139 -1.94 2.56 -6.72
N VAL A 140 -1.63 3.47 -5.79
CA VAL A 140 -0.67 3.26 -4.71
C VAL A 140 -1.29 3.60 -3.35
N ALA A 141 -1.11 2.75 -2.35
CA ALA A 141 -1.32 3.07 -0.94
C ALA A 141 -0.04 2.77 -0.16
N ALA A 142 0.33 3.65 0.77
CA ALA A 142 1.48 3.50 1.65
C ALA A 142 1.07 3.87 3.08
N LEU A 143 0.98 2.88 3.96
CA LEU A 143 0.38 2.96 5.29
C LEU A 143 1.47 2.66 6.34
N ILE A 144 1.63 3.51 7.34
CA ILE A 144 2.72 3.47 8.32
C ILE A 144 2.13 3.76 9.71
N GLN A 145 2.53 2.97 10.71
CA GLN A 145 2.15 3.14 12.12
C GLN A 145 3.40 2.98 13.00
N VAL A 146 3.61 3.92 13.93
CA VAL A 146 4.75 3.97 14.85
C VAL A 146 4.29 4.34 16.27
N GLY A 147 4.12 3.35 17.13
CA GLY A 147 3.54 3.46 18.48
C GLY A 147 2.43 2.43 18.65
N ASN A 148 1.46 2.66 19.53
CA ASN A 148 0.57 1.59 19.98
C ASN A 148 -0.92 1.84 19.73
N ARG A 149 -1.71 0.80 19.45
CA ARG A 149 -3.18 0.86 19.25
C ARG A 149 -3.61 1.86 18.17
N ASN A 150 -2.82 1.97 17.10
CA ASN A 150 -3.18 2.81 15.96
C ASN A 150 -3.98 2.00 14.93
N ASN A 151 -4.93 2.62 14.25
CA ASN A 151 -5.82 2.00 13.26
C ASN A 151 -5.76 2.76 11.93
N ILE A 152 -5.53 2.09 10.79
CA ILE A 152 -5.72 2.65 9.44
C ILE A 152 -6.51 1.69 8.57
N GLU A 153 -7.70 2.08 8.16
CA GLU A 153 -8.37 1.48 7.02
C GLU A 153 -8.20 2.31 5.74
N LEU A 154 -8.23 1.60 4.60
CA LEU A 154 -9.17 1.79 3.48
C LEU A 154 -8.57 2.32 2.15
N ALA A 155 -9.47 2.62 1.21
CA ALA A 155 -9.53 1.83 -0.01
C ALA A 155 -10.06 2.59 -1.24
N LEU A 156 -9.27 2.78 -2.30
CA LEU A 156 -9.61 3.74 -3.36
C LEU A 156 -9.77 3.10 -4.76
N THR A 157 -11.00 2.61 -4.94
CA THR A 157 -11.65 1.96 -6.12
C THR A 157 -11.49 2.67 -7.47
N GLY A 158 -11.64 1.96 -8.60
CA GLY A 158 -11.20 2.44 -9.93
C GLY A 158 -12.31 2.86 -10.90
N ASN A 159 -12.29 4.14 -11.30
CA ASN A 159 -13.20 4.71 -12.31
C ASN A 159 -12.53 4.87 -13.69
N GLY A 160 -13.35 4.90 -14.76
CA GLY A 160 -13.03 5.50 -16.07
C GLY A 160 -14.02 6.65 -16.40
N PHE A 161 -13.90 7.41 -17.50
CA PHE A 161 -12.84 7.51 -18.51
C PHE A 161 -11.99 8.78 -18.25
N VAL A 162 -10.70 8.57 -17.96
CA VAL A 162 -9.54 9.50 -18.03
C VAL A 162 -9.73 11.03 -17.98
N SER A 163 -9.05 11.65 -17.01
CA SER A 163 -8.17 12.81 -17.28
C SER A 163 -6.77 12.53 -16.73
N GLU A 164 -5.72 13.00 -17.42
CA GLU A 164 -4.35 12.48 -17.30
C GLU A 164 -3.53 13.07 -16.14
N GLY A 165 -2.68 12.25 -15.49
CA GLY A 165 -1.52 12.73 -14.71
C GLY A 165 -1.15 11.93 -13.45
N TRP A 166 0.02 11.25 -13.49
CA TRP A 166 0.70 10.55 -12.37
C TRP A 166 -0.11 9.40 -11.67
N PRO A 167 0.54 8.45 -10.97
CA PRO A 167 -0.17 7.38 -10.28
C PRO A 167 -1.01 7.92 -9.12
N LYS A 168 -2.23 7.41 -8.96
CA LYS A 168 -3.13 7.82 -7.86
C LYS A 168 -2.60 7.24 -6.54
N ALA A 169 -2.16 8.09 -5.61
CA ALA A 169 -1.48 7.65 -4.40
C ALA A 169 -2.17 8.08 -3.10
N ALA A 170 -2.12 7.24 -2.08
CA ALA A 170 -2.46 7.56 -0.69
C ALA A 170 -1.26 7.27 0.23
N PHE A 171 -1.01 8.12 1.24
CA PHE A 171 0.10 7.96 2.19
C PHE A 171 -0.34 8.28 3.62
N ILE A 172 -0.43 7.28 4.50
CA ILE A 172 -1.01 7.45 5.84
C ILE A 172 0.02 7.05 6.89
N GLU A 173 0.47 7.97 7.74
CA GLU A 173 1.54 7.73 8.73
C GLU A 173 1.14 8.15 10.15
N GLN A 174 0.77 7.20 10.99
CA GLN A 174 0.48 7.45 12.41
C GLN A 174 1.75 7.32 13.26
N LYS A 175 2.00 8.24 14.18
CA LYS A 175 3.15 8.15 15.11
C LYS A 175 2.79 8.56 16.53
N GLY A 176 2.36 7.63 17.36
CA GLY A 176 1.86 7.89 18.71
C GLY A 176 0.98 6.74 19.14
N ASN A 177 0.03 7.01 20.03
CA ASN A 177 -0.90 5.99 20.48
C ASN A 177 -2.35 6.40 20.21
N ASP A 178 -3.22 5.40 20.01
CA ASP A 178 -4.67 5.56 19.95
C ASP A 178 -5.13 6.48 18.78
N LEU A 179 -4.41 6.40 17.66
CA LEU A 179 -4.63 7.18 16.44
C LEU A 179 -5.49 6.37 15.46
N GLU A 180 -6.46 7.00 14.79
CA GLU A 180 -7.40 6.30 13.89
C GLU A 180 -7.48 6.99 12.53
N VAL A 181 -7.52 6.22 11.44
CA VAL A 181 -7.77 6.68 10.06
C VAL A 181 -8.65 5.69 9.31
N ILE A 182 -9.59 6.21 8.53
CA ILE A 182 -10.47 5.46 7.64
C ILE A 182 -10.53 6.22 6.31
N ALA A 183 -10.06 5.61 5.21
CA ALA A 183 -9.93 6.19 3.85
C ALA A 183 -11.19 6.03 2.96
N LYS A 184 -11.06 5.55 1.69
CA LYS A 184 -12.07 5.62 0.59
C LYS A 184 -12.31 7.07 0.11
N LEU A 185 -12.62 7.44 -1.15
CA LEU A 185 -12.74 6.78 -2.47
C LEU A 185 -11.96 7.67 -3.51
N ASP A 186 -11.85 7.26 -4.78
CA ASP A 186 -11.81 8.28 -5.87
C ASP A 186 -13.15 9.06 -5.79
N SER A 187 -13.27 10.36 -6.06
CA SER A 187 -12.41 11.33 -6.76
C SER A 187 -12.59 12.75 -6.12
N TYR A 188 -12.12 13.90 -6.63
CA TYR A 188 -11.34 14.21 -7.83
C TYR A 188 -9.83 14.26 -7.49
N ASP A 189 -9.12 13.22 -7.93
CA ASP A 189 -7.70 13.11 -8.28
C ASP A 189 -6.70 14.18 -7.79
N SER A 190 -6.16 13.97 -6.59
CA SER A 190 -4.75 14.25 -6.21
C SER A 190 -4.40 13.54 -4.90
N PRO A 191 -3.10 13.30 -4.59
CA PRO A 191 -2.72 12.19 -3.71
C PRO A 191 -3.01 12.48 -2.24
N VAL A 192 -3.72 11.59 -1.55
CA VAL A 192 -4.10 11.81 -0.15
C VAL A 192 -3.07 11.18 0.78
N LEU A 193 -2.04 12.00 1.00
CA LEU A 193 -1.24 11.98 2.21
C LEU A 193 -2.06 12.57 3.37
N VAL A 194 -2.19 11.82 4.48
CA VAL A 194 -2.41 12.41 5.81
C VAL A 194 -1.87 11.46 6.89
N ARG A 195 -0.98 12.01 7.72
CA ARG A 195 -0.23 11.41 8.83
C ARG A 195 -0.95 11.79 10.14
N GLN A 196 -0.65 11.23 11.33
CA GLN A 196 -0.34 11.98 12.59
C GLN A 196 -0.56 11.31 13.95
N GLN A 197 -0.20 12.06 15.00
CA GLN A 197 0.85 11.77 15.99
C GLN A 197 0.70 12.64 17.25
N SER A 198 0.66 12.04 18.46
CA SER A 198 1.45 12.43 19.68
C SER A 198 0.80 12.15 21.04
N GLY A 199 1.62 12.19 22.11
CA GLY A 199 1.25 12.35 23.53
C GLY A 199 2.04 13.54 24.15
N THR A 200 1.81 13.94 25.41
CA THR A 200 2.26 13.22 26.62
C THR A 200 1.18 12.91 27.66
N SER A 201 -0.06 13.35 27.46
CA SER A 201 -1.22 12.90 28.24
C SER A 201 -2.57 13.13 27.54
N GLY A 202 -2.56 13.31 26.22
CA GLY A 202 -3.77 13.55 25.42
C GLY A 202 -4.09 12.35 24.53
N GLU A 203 -5.14 11.61 24.87
CA GLU A 203 -5.79 10.65 23.97
C GLU A 203 -6.65 11.39 22.93
N GLY A 204 -6.89 10.77 21.78
CA GLY A 204 -7.69 11.32 20.68
C GLY A 204 -6.83 11.61 19.45
N MET A 205 -6.75 10.72 18.44
CA MET A 205 -7.76 10.49 17.38
C MET A 205 -7.94 11.70 16.43
N ARG A 206 -8.57 11.65 15.25
CA ARG A 206 -9.29 10.61 14.47
C ARG A 206 -9.27 11.04 13.00
N VAL A 207 -9.46 10.13 12.05
CA VAL A 207 -9.59 10.47 10.61
C VAL A 207 -10.65 9.59 9.92
N ASN A 208 -11.33 10.16 8.93
CA ASN A 208 -12.44 9.57 8.15
C ASN A 208 -12.51 10.27 6.76
N ILE A 209 -12.79 9.56 5.66
CA ILE A 209 -12.59 10.05 4.27
C ILE A 209 -13.69 9.56 3.28
N SER A 210 -13.88 10.27 2.15
CA SER A 210 -14.77 9.99 0.98
C SER A 210 -14.28 10.78 -0.27
N ASN A 211 -14.85 10.80 -1.50
CA ASN A 211 -16.16 10.41 -2.05
C ASN A 211 -16.16 10.15 -3.60
N SER A 212 -16.92 9.15 -4.06
CA SER A 212 -17.66 9.17 -5.35
C SER A 212 -19.13 8.84 -5.05
N ASP A 213 -20.16 9.42 -5.68
CA ASP A 213 -20.22 10.42 -6.75
C ASP A 213 -21.17 11.58 -6.36
N PHE A 214 -20.89 12.82 -6.79
CA PHE A 214 -21.86 13.92 -6.74
C PHE A 214 -21.59 15.01 -7.80
N TYR A 215 -22.65 15.50 -8.47
CA TYR A 215 -22.57 16.54 -9.52
C TYR A 215 -23.67 17.61 -9.37
N PHE A 216 -23.31 18.88 -9.58
CA PHE A 216 -24.26 19.96 -9.89
C PHE A 216 -24.31 20.20 -11.40
N PRO A 217 -25.51 20.30 -12.03
CA PRO A 217 -25.61 20.59 -13.45
C PRO A 217 -25.31 22.07 -13.74
N MET A 218 -24.33 22.33 -14.61
CA MET A 218 -24.21 23.62 -15.29
C MET A 218 -25.17 23.67 -16.48
N LYS A 219 -25.78 24.84 -16.71
CA LYS A 219 -26.72 25.12 -17.82
C LYS A 219 -26.00 25.52 -19.09
#